data_AF-A0A7J7J867-F1
#
_entry.id   AF-A0A7J7J867-F1
#
_cell.length_a   1.000
_cell.length_b   1.000
_cell.length_c   1.000
_cell.angle_alpha   90.00
_cell.angle_beta   90.00
_cell.angle_gamma   90.00
#
_symmetry.space_group_name_H-M   'P 1'
#
loop_
_entity.id
_entity.type
_entity.pdbx_description
1 polymer ?
#
loop_
_entity_poly.entity_id
_entity_poly.type
_entity_poly.pdbx_seq_one_letter_code
_entity_poly.pdbx_strand_id
1 'polypeptide(L)'
;MSHMTKEKYHLTSQIQKTLLIVEWSSPIIIVGASKDLVTGVWLWDNGSPVNTKYFNSHQPDGSGNCLQIFGPSHGNGFDDFTCSGIADFVCEKYSD
;
A
#
# COMPACT_ATOMS: atom_id res chain seq x y z
N MET A 1 -16.92 -0.13 5.32
CA MET A 1 -16.19 0.04 6.59
C MET A 1 -15.66 1.47 6.67
N SER A 2 -16.19 2.26 7.61
CA SER A 2 -15.78 3.65 7.83
C SER A 2 -14.85 3.69 9.04
N HIS A 3 -13.54 3.69 8.81
CA HIS A 3 -12.55 4.00 9.86
C HIS A 3 -11.64 5.18 9.51
N MET A 4 -11.80 5.84 8.36
CA MET A 4 -10.88 6.91 7.93
C MET A 4 -11.59 8.18 7.48
N THR A 5 -12.47 8.70 8.34
CA THR A 5 -12.87 10.11 8.30
C THR A 5 -12.56 10.74 9.64
N LYS A 6 -11.34 11.26 9.80
CA LYS A 6 -11.06 12.48 10.56
C LYS A 6 -9.60 12.85 10.38
N GLU A 7 -9.44 14.06 9.84
CA GLU A 7 -8.19 14.76 9.54
C GLU A 7 -7.53 14.36 8.22
N LYS A 8 -7.07 15.37 7.48
CA LYS A 8 -6.63 15.34 6.08
C LYS A 8 -5.34 14.52 5.89
N TYR A 9 -5.41 13.21 6.06
CA TYR A 9 -4.26 12.33 5.88
C TYR A 9 -4.55 11.34 4.75
N HIS A 10 -3.61 11.21 3.82
CA HIS A 10 -3.68 10.36 2.63
C HIS A 10 -2.50 9.39 2.64
N LEU A 11 -2.62 8.26 1.98
CA LEU A 11 -1.71 7.13 2.12
C LEU A 11 -0.80 7.04 0.88
N THR A 12 0.38 7.66 1.00
CA THR A 12 1.58 7.62 0.14
C THR A 12 1.37 7.59 -1.39
N SER A 13 1.44 8.77 -2.00
CA SER A 13 1.73 8.95 -3.42
C SER A 13 3.22 8.66 -3.74
N GLN A 14 3.50 8.35 -5.01
CA GLN A 14 4.70 7.74 -5.62
C GLN A 14 6.12 8.31 -5.33
N ILE A 15 6.39 9.20 -4.36
CA ILE A 15 7.62 10.01 -4.37
C ILE A 15 8.77 9.55 -3.45
N GLN A 16 8.65 8.60 -2.52
CA GLN A 16 9.83 8.10 -1.77
C GLN A 16 9.85 6.60 -1.52
N LYS A 17 9.90 5.78 -2.58
CA LYS A 17 10.20 4.34 -2.46
C LYS A 17 11.58 4.08 -1.84
N THR A 18 12.51 5.04 -1.92
CA THR A 18 13.91 4.87 -1.47
C THR A 18 14.14 5.24 0.00
N LEU A 19 13.28 6.06 0.63
CA LEU A 19 13.56 6.61 1.98
C LEU A 19 12.84 5.87 3.11
N LEU A 20 11.80 5.07 2.81
CA LEU A 20 10.90 4.52 3.84
C LEU A 20 11.21 3.06 4.25
N ILE A 21 11.85 2.27 3.39
CA ILE A 21 11.99 0.81 3.59
C ILE A 21 13.18 0.42 4.50
N VAL A 22 14.03 1.39 4.87
CA VAL A 22 15.25 1.15 5.65
C VAL A 22 15.06 1.28 7.17
N GLU A 23 13.93 1.82 7.64
CA GLU A 23 13.69 2.08 9.06
C GLU A 23 12.66 1.14 9.71
N TRP A 24 11.98 0.30 8.92
CA TRP A 24 10.90 -0.53 9.43
C TRP A 24 11.39 -1.96 9.71
N SER A 25 11.27 -2.38 10.97
CA SER A 25 11.50 -3.78 11.38
C SER A 25 10.34 -4.72 11.01
N SER A 26 9.22 -4.16 10.54
CA SER A 26 8.02 -4.92 10.24
C SER A 26 8.15 -5.66 8.90
N PRO A 27 7.80 -6.95 8.84
CA PRO A 27 7.93 -7.74 7.61
C PRO A 27 6.91 -7.34 6.54
N ILE A 28 5.80 -6.74 6.95
CA ILE A 28 4.64 -6.39 6.14
C ILE A 28 4.08 -5.07 6.63
N ILE A 29 3.77 -4.17 5.69
CA ILE A 29 3.11 -2.89 5.96
C ILE A 29 1.99 -2.66 4.98
N ILE A 30 0.80 -2.37 5.49
CA ILE A 30 -0.36 -1.99 4.69
C ILE A 30 -0.24 -0.52 4.30
N VAL A 31 -0.53 -0.25 3.03
CA VAL A 31 -0.62 1.10 2.49
C VAL A 31 -2.03 1.34 1.96
N GLY A 32 -2.42 2.60 1.82
CA GLY A 32 -3.75 2.97 1.34
C GLY A 32 -3.90 2.91 -0.16
N ALA A 33 -3.49 1.80 -0.75
CA ALA A 33 -3.91 1.44 -2.07
C ALA A 33 -4.82 0.20 -2.00
N SER A 34 -5.79 0.16 -2.88
CA SER A 34 -6.71 -0.97 -3.01
C SER A 34 -7.09 -1.20 -4.47
N LYS A 35 -7.54 -2.43 -4.75
CA LYS A 35 -8.05 -2.79 -6.07
C LYS A 35 -9.48 -2.30 -6.20
N ASP A 36 -9.71 -1.44 -7.19
CA ASP A 36 -11.06 -1.08 -7.60
C ASP A 36 -11.75 -2.31 -8.22
N LEU A 37 -12.86 -2.75 -7.62
CA LEU A 37 -13.51 -4.00 -8.00
C LEU A 37 -14.30 -3.93 -9.32
N VAL A 38 -14.56 -2.72 -9.83
CA VAL A 38 -15.28 -2.52 -11.08
C VAL A 38 -14.33 -2.54 -12.27
N THR A 39 -13.22 -1.81 -12.15
CA THR A 39 -12.21 -1.62 -13.21
C THR A 39 -11.05 -2.60 -13.11
N GLY A 40 -10.83 -3.20 -11.94
CA GLY A 40 -9.69 -4.06 -11.64
C GLY A 40 -8.38 -3.31 -11.42
N VAL A 41 -8.39 -1.98 -11.43
CA VAL A 41 -7.19 -1.14 -11.32
C VAL A 41 -6.82 -0.92 -9.85
N TRP A 42 -5.52 -0.91 -9.55
CA TRP A 42 -5.01 -0.52 -8.24
C TRP A 42 -4.93 1.00 -8.13
N LEU A 43 -5.60 1.55 -7.13
CA LEU A 43 -5.65 2.99 -6.86
C LEU A 43 -5.14 3.29 -5.46
N TRP A 44 -4.37 4.36 -5.33
CA TRP A 44 -4.15 5.02 -4.03
C TRP A 44 -5.47 5.64 -3.55
N ASP A 45 -5.54 5.98 -2.27
CA ASP A 45 -6.71 6.61 -1.66
C ASP A 45 -7.05 8.00 -2.24
N ASN A 46 -6.08 8.70 -2.84
CA ASN A 46 -6.33 9.91 -3.64
C ASN A 46 -6.90 9.63 -5.04
N GLY A 47 -7.15 8.37 -5.39
CA GLY A 47 -7.64 7.96 -6.71
C GLY A 47 -6.56 7.92 -7.80
N SER A 48 -5.30 8.22 -7.49
CA SER A 48 -4.22 8.09 -8.47
C SER A 48 -3.88 6.62 -8.71
N PRO A 49 -3.49 6.23 -9.93
CA PRO A 49 -3.12 4.85 -10.22
C PRO A 49 -1.82 4.43 -9.53
N VAL A 50 -1.82 3.20 -8.99
CA VAL A 50 -0.60 2.55 -8.49
C VAL A 50 0.27 2.14 -9.67
N ASN A 51 1.58 2.38 -9.57
CA ASN A 51 2.53 1.87 -10.56
C ASN A 51 2.76 0.36 -10.36
N THR A 52 2.14 -0.45 -11.22
CA THR A 52 2.16 -1.91 -11.14
C THR A 52 3.53 -2.54 -11.39
N LYS A 53 4.52 -1.79 -11.89
CA LYS A 53 5.90 -2.30 -12.04
C LYS A 53 6.59 -2.65 -10.72
N TYR A 54 6.00 -2.23 -9.60
CA TYR A 54 6.55 -2.40 -8.27
C TYR A 54 6.01 -3.60 -7.50
N PHE A 55 5.06 -4.36 -8.07
CA PHE A 55 4.71 -5.66 -7.53
C PHE A 55 5.90 -6.60 -7.52
N ASN A 56 5.96 -7.45 -6.50
CA ASN A 56 6.89 -8.55 -6.46
C ASN A 56 6.60 -9.53 -7.61
N SER A 57 7.59 -10.38 -7.92
CA SER A 57 7.40 -11.44 -8.90
C SER A 57 6.22 -12.34 -8.49
N HIS A 58 5.33 -12.64 -9.43
CA HIS A 58 4.07 -13.37 -9.26
C HIS A 58 2.97 -12.64 -8.47
N GLN A 59 3.15 -11.35 -8.16
CA GLN A 59 2.12 -10.54 -7.53
C GLN A 59 1.50 -9.52 -8.51
N PRO A 60 0.22 -9.12 -8.31
CA PRO A 60 -0.72 -9.66 -7.31
C PRO A 60 -1.21 -11.08 -7.67
N ASP A 61 -1.44 -11.91 -6.65
CA ASP A 61 -1.83 -13.32 -6.74
C ASP A 61 -3.30 -13.60 -6.39
N GLY A 62 -4.04 -12.58 -5.95
CA GLY A 62 -5.46 -12.68 -5.64
C GLY A 62 -5.76 -13.01 -4.17
N SER A 63 -4.78 -12.95 -3.28
CA SER A 63 -4.95 -13.10 -1.83
C SER A 63 -5.72 -11.94 -1.17
N GLY A 64 -5.95 -10.82 -1.88
CA GLY A 64 -6.88 -9.80 -1.41
C GLY A 64 -7.05 -8.58 -2.32
N ASN A 65 -7.51 -7.48 -1.73
CA ASN A 65 -7.81 -6.24 -2.45
C ASN A 65 -7.15 -5.01 -1.83
N CYS A 66 -6.36 -5.17 -0.77
CA CYS A 66 -5.58 -4.10 -0.17
C CYS A 66 -4.11 -4.30 -0.52
N LEU A 67 -3.37 -3.20 -0.72
CA LEU A 67 -1.97 -3.25 -1.08
C LEU A 67 -1.10 -3.32 0.18
N GLN A 68 -0.18 -4.27 0.21
CA GLN A 68 0.89 -4.31 1.20
C GLN A 68 2.26 -4.14 0.54
N ILE A 69 3.22 -3.69 1.33
CA ILE A 69 4.64 -3.64 0.97
C ILE A 69 5.36 -4.64 1.84
N PHE A 70 6.11 -5.54 1.20
CA PHE A 70 7.03 -6.42 1.90
C PHE A 70 8.28 -5.68 2.33
N GLY A 71 8.75 -5.96 3.54
CA GLY A 71 10.03 -5.44 4.03
C GLY A 71 11.25 -6.04 3.30
N PRO A 72 12.47 -5.61 3.67
CA PRO A 72 13.73 -6.02 3.01
C PRO A 72 13.98 -7.52 2.92
N SER A 73 13.53 -8.29 3.90
CA SER A 73 13.67 -9.74 3.90
C SER A 73 12.72 -10.47 2.95
N HIS A 74 11.74 -9.77 2.35
CA HIS A 74 10.65 -10.36 1.55
C HIS A 74 10.48 -9.69 0.17
N GLY A 75 11.51 -9.01 -0.33
CA GLY A 75 11.61 -8.56 -1.73
C GLY A 75 11.34 -7.08 -1.99
N ASN A 76 10.93 -6.28 -0.98
CA ASN A 76 10.70 -4.83 -1.12
C ASN A 76 9.67 -4.40 -2.17
N GLY A 77 8.83 -5.33 -2.62
CA GLY A 77 7.79 -5.09 -3.62
C GLY A 77 6.40 -5.06 -3.03
N PHE A 78 5.44 -4.77 -3.91
CA PHE A 78 4.03 -4.79 -3.58
C PHE A 78 3.47 -6.20 -3.66
N ASP A 79 2.41 -6.41 -2.89
CA ASP A 79 1.62 -7.62 -2.85
C ASP A 79 0.17 -7.26 -2.53
N ASP A 80 -0.78 -8.04 -3.00
CA ASP A 80 -2.16 -7.91 -2.54
C ASP A 80 -2.35 -8.65 -1.22
N PHE A 81 -3.27 -8.15 -0.40
CA PHE A 81 -3.50 -8.71 0.92
C PHE A 81 -4.95 -8.49 1.34
N THR A 82 -5.40 -9.34 2.27
CA THR A 82 -6.72 -9.19 2.84
C THR A 82 -6.85 -7.87 3.60
N CYS A 83 -7.87 -7.08 3.26
CA CYS A 83 -8.14 -5.80 3.89
C CYS A 83 -8.51 -5.91 5.38
N SER A 84 -8.85 -7.10 5.86
CA SER A 84 -9.13 -7.37 7.28
C SER A 84 -7.93 -7.93 8.03
N GLY A 85 -6.76 -8.02 7.39
CA GLY A 85 -5.55 -8.53 8.01
C GLY A 85 -4.99 -7.55 9.04
N ILE A 86 -4.32 -8.09 10.06
CA ILE A 86 -3.68 -7.31 11.11
C ILE A 86 -2.21 -7.13 10.73
N ALA A 87 -1.81 -5.90 10.45
CA ALA A 87 -0.44 -5.53 10.13
C ALA A 87 -0.22 -4.03 10.45
N ASP A 88 1.04 -3.62 10.50
CA ASP A 88 1.39 -2.21 10.63
C ASP A 88 0.99 -1.44 9.37
N PHE A 89 0.85 -0.12 9.50
CA PHE A 89 0.47 0.77 8.40
C PHE A 89 1.29 2.06 8.42
N VAL A 90 1.42 2.69 7.26
CA VAL A 90 2.09 3.99 7.09
C VAL A 90 1.12 5.02 6.51
N CYS A 91 1.24 6.26 6.96
CA CYS A 91 0.53 7.41 6.40
C CYS A 91 1.49 8.42 5.75
N GLU A 92 1.06 9.06 4.67
CA GLU A 92 1.73 10.24 4.13
C GLU A 92 1.12 11.49 4.76
N LYS A 93 1.99 12.42 5.18
CA LYS A 93 1.58 13.75 5.61
C LYS A 93 2.06 14.76 4.58
N TYR A 94 1.13 15.54 4.02
CA TYR A 94 1.50 16.69 3.23
C TYR A 94 1.99 17.81 4.15
N SER A 95 3.12 18.41 3.80
CA SER A 95 3.54 19.69 4.34
C SER A 95 2.79 20.78 3.59
N ASP A 96 2.03 21.62 4.30
CA ASP A 96 1.45 22.85 3.75
C ASP A 96 2.53 23.85 3.32
#